data_AF-A0A536H2I9-F1
#
_entry.id   AF-A0A536H2I9-F1
#
_cell.length_a   1.000
_cell.length_b   1.000
_cell.length_c   1.000
_cell.angle_alpha   90.00
_cell.angle_beta   90.00
_cell.angle_gamma   90.00
#
_symmetry.space_group_name_H-M   'P 1'
#
loop_
_entity.id
_entity.type
_entity.pdbx_description
1 polymer ?
#
loop_
_entity_poly.entity_id
_entity_poly.type
_entity_poly.pdbx_seq_one_letter_code
_entity_poly.pdbx_strand_id
1 'polypeptide(L)'
;MSNAESSKPSTTNTAMFHMGVDDRHRLEGLPWHAPIEEWPEHGVIPLIIRRGESRHPVIFVELEGIRYAIKETTPFMAEREIRNLREIARRGIPSLNPIGTVTVKAPPLLLGTQGPGGLPQYTSGDRGYTVTSLAPRVVPHVLLYRLPFTRRTKRHLLSAAAVLLVELHEHGVYWGDPSLANILMRIDGRRILAILADAETVELFSGPVSDELREQDIALFSESLLWQAEDLRQAQGKAEDEEVVDDKDVRYFIRRYRWLRQEHARLAASPSFTTLYQVERLLDNFNNLGFSLLDMGGRALQEFTTVLPGWYARRIHELLGINVPRRYARRFYNTILGHQVLMSQHEGHTVSIEEAAKDWYTRYHLPAVLLLRQHLTSGQDPMDAYFSIMNHYWKRYRWMRQ
;
A
#
# COMPACT_ATOMS: atom_id res chain seq x y z
N MET A 1 -11.32 65.49 17.39
CA MET A 1 -10.02 64.78 17.36
C MET A 1 -10.31 63.34 17.00
N SER A 2 -9.62 62.85 15.98
CA SER A 2 -9.91 61.62 15.23
C SER A 2 -9.83 60.35 16.07
N ASN A 3 -10.76 59.43 15.81
CA ASN A 3 -10.68 58.01 16.12
C ASN A 3 -9.33 57.43 15.66
N ALA A 4 -8.73 56.61 16.51
CA ALA A 4 -7.72 55.64 16.13
C ALA A 4 -8.13 54.29 16.73
N GLU A 5 -9.12 53.66 16.10
CA GLU A 5 -9.32 52.22 16.25
C GLU A 5 -8.06 51.54 15.69
N SER A 6 -7.32 50.93 16.62
CA SER A 6 -6.24 50.00 16.31
C SER A 6 -6.83 48.80 15.57
N SER A 7 -6.82 48.88 14.24
CA SER A 7 -7.04 47.74 13.37
C SER A 7 -5.90 46.75 13.59
N LYS A 8 -6.14 45.70 14.40
CA LYS A 8 -5.29 44.50 14.37
C LYS A 8 -5.26 43.98 12.94
N PRO A 9 -4.08 43.70 12.36
CA PRO A 9 -4.05 43.01 11.07
C PRO A 9 -4.60 41.60 11.30
N SER A 10 -5.80 41.32 10.78
CA SER A 10 -6.26 39.95 10.60
C SER A 10 -5.43 39.36 9.46
N THR A 11 -4.26 38.82 9.77
CA THR A 11 -3.58 37.89 8.87
C THR A 11 -4.47 36.66 8.78
N THR A 12 -5.38 36.67 7.81
CA THR A 12 -6.15 35.49 7.44
C THR A 12 -5.12 34.44 7.04
N ASN A 13 -4.92 33.42 7.88
CA ASN A 13 -4.09 32.26 7.56
C ASN A 13 -4.77 31.53 6.38
N THR A 14 -4.44 31.96 5.15
CA THR A 14 -5.04 31.41 3.95
C THR A 14 -4.45 30.02 3.71
N ALA A 15 -5.27 28.99 3.96
CA ALA A 15 -4.95 27.62 3.59
C ALA A 15 -5.02 27.46 2.06
N MET A 16 -3.95 26.95 1.47
CA MET A 16 -3.86 26.63 0.05
C MET A 16 -4.00 25.12 -0.15
N PHE A 17 -4.97 24.70 -0.96
CA PHE A 17 -5.31 23.29 -1.17
C PHE A 17 -4.83 22.81 -2.55
N HIS A 18 -4.10 21.69 -2.57
CA HIS A 18 -3.67 21.02 -3.80
C HIS A 18 -4.27 19.60 -3.87
N MET A 19 -5.58 19.54 -4.17
CA MET A 19 -6.39 18.32 -4.25
C MET A 19 -7.61 18.51 -5.18
N GLY A 20 -8.41 17.46 -5.36
CA GLY A 20 -9.66 17.53 -6.13
C GLY A 20 -10.69 18.46 -5.49
N VAL A 21 -11.58 19.03 -6.32
CA VAL A 21 -12.58 20.03 -5.87
C VAL A 21 -13.51 19.47 -4.80
N ASP A 22 -13.98 18.23 -4.96
CA ASP A 22 -14.89 17.59 -4.01
C ASP A 22 -14.23 17.36 -2.65
N ASP A 23 -12.96 16.91 -2.64
CA ASP A 23 -12.21 16.72 -1.40
C ASP A 23 -11.91 18.07 -0.72
N ARG A 24 -11.56 19.09 -1.50
CA ARG A 24 -11.36 20.46 -0.99
C ARG A 24 -12.63 20.97 -0.30
N HIS A 25 -13.79 20.86 -0.93
CA HIS A 25 -15.05 21.35 -0.37
C HIS A 25 -15.37 20.70 0.99
N ARG A 26 -15.09 19.40 1.15
CA ARG A 26 -15.28 18.71 2.43
C ARG A 26 -14.30 19.18 3.50
N LEU A 27 -13.06 19.42 3.11
CA LEU A 27 -11.94 19.65 4.02
C LEU A 27 -11.73 21.12 4.37
N GLU A 28 -12.22 22.07 3.57
CA GLU A 28 -11.96 23.51 3.78
C GLU A 28 -12.54 24.08 5.07
N GLY A 29 -13.59 23.45 5.62
CA GLY A 29 -14.21 23.83 6.89
C GLY A 29 -13.41 23.42 8.15
N LEU A 30 -12.32 22.67 8.01
CA LEU A 30 -11.47 22.28 9.14
C LEU A 30 -10.63 23.46 9.67
N PRO A 31 -10.20 23.44 10.95
CA PRO A 31 -9.47 24.55 11.58
C PRO A 31 -7.99 24.59 11.18
N TRP A 32 -7.70 24.73 9.89
CA TRP A 32 -6.33 24.78 9.33
C TRP A 32 -5.43 25.86 9.92
N HIS A 33 -6.01 26.88 10.55
CA HIS A 33 -5.28 27.95 11.22
C HIS A 33 -4.59 27.50 12.52
N ALA A 34 -5.00 26.38 13.10
CA ALA A 34 -4.45 25.80 14.33
C ALA A 34 -3.64 24.52 14.04
N PRO A 35 -2.62 24.18 14.87
CA PRO A 35 -1.95 22.88 14.85
C PRO A 35 -2.95 21.73 15.04
N ILE A 36 -2.68 20.56 14.45
CA ILE A 36 -3.58 19.39 14.51
C ILE A 36 -3.99 19.00 15.93
N GLU A 37 -3.09 19.14 16.91
CA GLU A 37 -3.34 18.79 18.31
C GLU A 37 -4.46 19.62 18.94
N GLU A 38 -4.65 20.85 18.48
CA GLU A 38 -5.65 21.79 19.00
C GLU A 38 -7.00 21.62 18.30
N TRP A 39 -7.08 20.85 17.21
CA TRP A 39 -8.31 20.70 16.43
C TRP A 39 -9.54 20.20 17.24
N PRO A 40 -9.40 19.29 18.22
CA PRO A 40 -10.51 18.92 19.10
C PRO A 40 -11.10 20.09 19.89
N GLU A 41 -10.27 21.06 20.30
CA GLU A 41 -10.71 22.27 21.01
C GLU A 41 -11.47 23.22 20.08
N HIS A 42 -11.18 23.15 18.78
CA HIS A 42 -11.90 23.85 17.71
C HIS A 42 -13.12 23.08 17.18
N GLY A 43 -13.58 22.04 17.88
CA GLY A 43 -14.82 21.32 17.56
C GLY A 43 -14.69 20.18 16.55
N VAL A 44 -13.47 19.81 16.15
CA VAL A 44 -13.26 18.61 15.32
C VAL A 44 -13.40 17.37 16.18
N ILE A 45 -14.24 16.43 15.75
CA ILE A 45 -14.39 15.13 16.43
C ILE A 45 -13.48 14.11 15.72
N PRO A 46 -12.32 13.75 16.29
CA PRO A 46 -11.43 12.78 15.66
C PRO A 46 -12.01 11.36 15.72
N LEU A 47 -11.77 10.58 14.68
CA LEU A 47 -11.97 9.13 14.72
C LEU A 47 -10.93 8.53 15.68
N ILE A 48 -11.41 7.80 16.67
CA ILE A 48 -10.54 7.09 17.62
C ILE A 48 -9.95 5.86 16.93
N ILE A 49 -8.76 6.01 16.37
CA ILE A 49 -7.96 4.92 15.80
C ILE A 49 -6.79 4.67 16.74
N ARG A 50 -6.68 3.44 17.27
CA ARG A 50 -5.55 3.05 18.11
C ARG A 50 -4.28 3.07 17.24
N ARG A 51 -3.46 4.11 17.42
CA ARG A 51 -2.21 4.33 16.68
C ARG A 51 -1.00 3.73 17.40
N GLY A 52 0.09 3.52 16.65
CA GLY A 52 1.42 3.55 17.23
C GLY A 52 1.93 4.99 17.34
N GLU A 53 3.06 5.18 18.02
CA GLU A 53 3.71 6.48 18.07
C GLU A 53 4.10 6.90 16.65
N SER A 54 3.65 8.07 16.22
CA SER A 54 4.05 8.67 14.95
C SER A 54 4.96 9.84 15.26
N ARG A 55 6.02 9.99 14.46
CA ARG A 55 6.92 11.16 14.54
C ARG A 55 6.21 12.48 14.24
N HIS A 56 5.08 12.41 13.53
CA HIS A 56 4.29 13.56 13.14
C HIS A 56 2.88 13.53 13.77
N PRO A 57 2.27 14.68 14.04
CA PRO A 57 0.88 14.75 14.45
C PRO A 57 -0.02 14.25 13.31
N VAL A 58 -0.89 13.29 13.62
CA VAL A 58 -1.86 12.74 12.67
C VAL A 58 -3.25 12.74 13.30
N ILE A 59 -4.23 13.25 12.55
CA ILE A 59 -5.65 13.20 12.91
C ILE A 59 -6.43 12.45 11.85
N PHE A 60 -7.44 11.71 12.32
CA PHE A 60 -8.36 10.97 11.46
C PHE A 60 -9.74 11.59 11.60
N VAL A 61 -10.39 11.87 10.47
CA VAL A 61 -11.71 12.52 10.46
C VAL A 61 -12.64 11.81 9.48
N GLU A 62 -13.93 11.82 9.77
CA GLU A 62 -14.98 11.38 8.84
C GLU A 62 -15.83 12.59 8.47
N LEU A 63 -15.88 12.91 7.18
CA LEU A 63 -16.62 14.05 6.63
C LEU A 63 -17.47 13.55 5.49
N GLU A 64 -18.79 13.77 5.57
CA GLU A 64 -19.76 13.30 4.56
C GLU A 64 -19.63 11.79 4.23
N GLY A 65 -19.29 10.97 5.22
CA GLY A 65 -19.10 9.51 5.06
C GLY A 65 -17.77 9.08 4.43
N ILE A 66 -16.88 10.03 4.12
CA ILE A 66 -15.51 9.77 3.65
C ILE A 66 -14.53 9.93 4.81
N ARG A 67 -13.62 8.97 4.96
CA ARG A 67 -12.62 8.96 6.03
C ARG A 67 -11.26 9.40 5.51
N TYR A 68 -10.68 10.38 6.20
CA TYR A 68 -9.37 10.96 5.88
C TYR A 68 -8.38 10.72 7.02
N ALA A 69 -7.11 10.62 6.64
CA ALA A 69 -5.97 10.73 7.55
C ALA A 69 -5.16 11.97 7.14
N ILE A 70 -4.95 12.88 8.08
CA ILE A 70 -4.27 14.15 7.87
C ILE A 70 -3.03 14.18 8.76
N LYS A 71 -1.85 14.33 8.16
CA LYS A 71 -0.55 14.39 8.85
C LYS A 71 0.02 15.80 8.72
N GLU A 72 0.41 16.40 9.84
CA GLU A 72 1.07 17.70 9.89
C GLU A 72 2.60 17.55 9.75
N THR A 73 3.19 18.36 8.88
CA THR A 73 4.64 18.40 8.60
C THR A 73 5.00 19.75 7.96
N THR A 74 6.13 19.85 7.27
CA THR A 74 6.49 21.05 6.49
C THR A 74 5.87 21.00 5.08
N PRO A 75 5.60 22.15 4.42
CA PRO A 75 5.04 22.16 3.07
C PRO A 75 5.84 21.34 2.06
N PHE A 76 7.18 21.44 2.13
CA PHE A 76 8.07 20.68 1.25
C PHE A 76 7.95 19.16 1.46
N MET A 77 7.94 18.70 2.71
CA MET A 77 7.79 17.27 3.01
C MET A 77 6.41 16.77 2.62
N ALA A 78 5.36 17.56 2.84
CA ALA A 78 3.99 17.19 2.46
C ALA A 78 3.86 16.98 0.94
N GLU A 79 4.39 17.91 0.15
CA GLU A 79 4.40 17.80 -1.32
C GLU A 79 5.22 16.61 -1.80
N ARG A 80 6.39 16.38 -1.19
CA ARG A 80 7.26 15.24 -1.50
C ARG A 80 6.55 13.90 -1.24
N GLU A 81 5.97 13.74 -0.06
CA GLU A 81 5.30 12.50 0.35
C GLU A 81 4.08 12.20 -0.54
N ILE A 82 3.21 13.18 -0.78
CA ILE A 82 2.03 12.98 -1.66
C ILE A 82 2.45 12.68 -3.10
N ARG A 83 3.50 13.32 -3.61
CA ARG A 83 4.07 13.00 -4.93
C ARG A 83 4.59 11.55 -4.96
N ASN A 84 5.33 11.14 -3.94
CA ASN A 84 5.85 9.79 -3.82
C ASN A 84 4.72 8.75 -3.77
N LEU A 85 3.71 8.95 -2.92
CA LEU A 85 2.54 8.07 -2.83
C LEU A 85 1.79 7.97 -4.16
N ARG A 86 1.63 9.08 -4.89
CA ARG A 86 1.00 9.06 -6.23
C ARG A 86 1.81 8.21 -7.20
N GLU A 87 3.13 8.32 -7.18
CA GLU A 87 4.00 7.50 -8.04
C GLU A 87 3.96 6.02 -7.66
N ILE A 88 4.05 5.70 -6.37
CA ILE A 88 3.96 4.34 -5.85
C ILE A 88 2.62 3.69 -6.24
N ALA A 89 1.52 4.43 -6.10
CA ALA A 89 0.20 4.00 -6.54
C ALA A 89 0.12 3.78 -8.06
N ARG A 90 0.73 4.67 -8.87
CA ARG A 90 0.83 4.49 -10.33
C ARG A 90 1.62 3.23 -10.71
N ARG A 91 2.66 2.88 -9.92
CA ARG A 91 3.43 1.64 -10.07
C ARG A 91 2.64 0.39 -9.65
N GLY A 92 1.48 0.57 -9.01
CA GLY A 92 0.57 -0.50 -8.58
C GLY A 92 0.99 -1.17 -7.27
N ILE A 93 1.87 -0.51 -6.51
CA ILE A 93 2.36 -1.01 -5.23
C ILE A 93 1.35 -0.64 -4.15
N PRO A 94 1.03 -1.53 -3.20
CA PRO A 94 0.13 -1.22 -2.10
C PRO A 94 0.68 -0.09 -1.20
N SER A 95 0.05 1.08 -1.25
CA SER A 95 0.33 2.22 -0.38
C SER A 95 -0.95 2.90 0.08
N LEU A 96 -0.84 3.87 1.00
CA LEU A 96 -1.94 4.81 1.25
C LEU A 96 -2.37 5.50 -0.04
N ASN A 97 -3.66 5.80 -0.11
CA ASN A 97 -4.25 6.49 -1.26
C ASN A 97 -4.11 8.01 -1.07
N PRO A 98 -3.30 8.70 -1.88
CA PRO A 98 -3.07 10.13 -1.73
C PRO A 98 -4.25 10.97 -2.23
N ILE A 99 -4.71 11.91 -1.42
CA ILE A 99 -5.73 12.90 -1.80
C ILE A 99 -5.03 14.19 -2.25
N GLY A 100 -4.17 14.76 -1.41
CA GLY A 100 -3.43 15.97 -1.76
C GLY A 100 -2.72 16.60 -0.58
N THR A 101 -2.33 17.86 -0.74
CA THR A 101 -1.67 18.65 0.31
C THR A 101 -2.47 19.89 0.66
N VAL A 102 -2.27 20.37 1.89
CA VAL A 102 -2.69 21.71 2.33
C VAL A 102 -1.47 22.44 2.86
N THR A 103 -1.34 23.71 2.50
CA THR A 103 -0.27 24.58 3.01
C THR A 103 -0.90 25.79 3.69
N VAL A 104 -0.53 26.05 4.94
CA VAL A 104 -1.03 27.16 5.73
C VAL A 104 0.13 28.11 5.99
N LYS A 105 -0.03 29.37 5.57
CA LYS A 105 0.97 30.39 5.82
C LYS A 105 1.04 30.73 7.30
N ALA A 106 2.26 30.89 7.82
CA ALA A 106 2.47 31.40 9.16
C ALA A 106 3.69 32.34 9.22
N PRO A 107 3.77 33.22 10.24
CA PRO A 107 4.93 34.08 10.43
C PRO A 107 6.24 33.29 10.51
N PRO A 108 7.36 33.80 9.98
CA PRO A 108 8.66 33.14 10.09
C PRO A 108 9.04 32.90 11.56
N LEU A 109 9.58 31.71 11.83
CA LEU A 109 10.05 31.31 13.15
C LEU A 109 11.53 31.62 13.30
N LEU A 110 11.91 32.19 14.44
CA LEU A 110 13.31 32.47 14.75
C LEU A 110 14.04 31.16 15.07
N LEU A 111 15.11 30.87 14.32
CA LEU A 111 16.06 29.81 14.65
C LEU A 111 16.89 30.26 15.87
N GLY A 112 16.91 29.43 16.91
CA GLY A 112 17.65 29.70 18.15
C GLY A 112 19.18 29.80 18.00
N THR A 113 19.70 29.55 16.80
CA THR A 113 21.11 29.75 16.43
C THR A 113 21.30 31.05 15.68
N GLN A 114 22.17 31.92 16.20
CA GLN A 114 22.65 33.11 15.51
C GLN A 114 23.39 32.67 14.22
N GLY A 115 23.00 33.23 13.08
CA GLY A 115 23.69 33.00 11.82
C GLY A 115 25.08 33.68 11.78
N PRO A 116 25.83 33.51 10.69
CA PRO A 116 27.11 34.19 10.50
C PRO A 116 26.96 35.70 10.75
N GLY A 117 27.77 36.26 11.66
CA GLY A 117 27.73 37.68 12.01
C GLY A 117 26.74 38.07 13.11
N GLY A 118 26.15 37.12 13.83
CA GLY A 118 25.25 37.44 14.95
C GLY A 118 23.89 37.95 14.49
N LEU A 119 23.48 37.59 13.27
CA LEU A 119 22.17 37.91 12.73
C LEU A 119 21.16 36.82 13.10
N PRO A 120 19.94 37.18 13.56
CA PRO A 120 18.89 36.22 13.82
C PRO A 120 18.50 35.51 12.51
N GLN A 121 18.57 34.18 12.48
CA GLN A 121 18.15 33.39 11.34
C GLN A 121 16.66 33.03 11.49
N TYR A 122 15.90 33.07 10.41
CA TYR A 122 14.48 32.69 10.42
C TYR A 122 14.26 31.50 9.48
N THR A 123 13.39 30.58 9.89
CA THR A 123 12.82 29.55 9.02
C THR A 123 11.37 29.88 8.71
N SER A 124 10.82 29.28 7.66
CA SER A 124 9.39 29.41 7.38
C SER A 124 8.58 28.82 8.54
N GLY A 125 7.60 29.57 9.04
CA GLY A 125 6.60 29.04 9.98
C GLY A 125 5.43 28.34 9.28
N ASP A 126 5.45 28.29 7.95
CA ASP A 126 4.40 27.65 7.16
C ASP A 126 4.24 26.18 7.58
N ARG A 127 3.00 25.75 7.73
CA ARG A 127 2.66 24.36 8.01
C ARG A 127 2.18 23.67 6.75
N GLY A 128 2.65 22.45 6.55
CA GLY A 128 2.23 21.57 5.46
C GLY A 128 1.44 20.39 6.00
N TYR A 129 0.50 19.92 5.21
CA TYR A 129 -0.36 18.80 5.58
C TYR A 129 -0.44 17.81 4.43
N THR A 130 -0.27 16.52 4.72
CA THR A 130 -0.64 15.46 3.76
C THR A 130 -2.02 14.95 4.09
N VAL A 131 -2.83 14.79 3.04
CA VAL A 131 -4.18 14.23 3.14
C VAL A 131 -4.21 12.92 2.37
N THR A 132 -4.55 11.84 3.05
CA THR A 132 -4.75 10.51 2.46
C THR A 132 -6.12 9.97 2.81
N SER A 133 -6.65 9.07 1.97
CA SER A 133 -7.86 8.33 2.33
C SER A 133 -7.51 7.28 3.37
N LEU A 134 -8.30 7.21 4.44
CA LEU A 134 -8.10 6.22 5.48
C LEU A 134 -8.44 4.83 4.92
N ALA A 135 -7.42 3.95 4.90
CA ALA A 135 -7.59 2.60 4.38
C ALA A 135 -8.60 1.80 5.24
N PRO A 136 -9.65 1.21 4.64
CA PRO A 136 -10.62 0.43 5.39
C PRO A 136 -10.04 -0.92 5.83
N ARG A 137 -10.41 -1.36 7.04
CA ARG A 137 -10.08 -2.70 7.59
C ARG A 137 -8.57 -2.98 7.69
N VAL A 138 -7.79 -1.93 7.94
CA VAL A 138 -6.37 -2.06 8.26
C VAL A 138 -6.17 -2.18 9.77
N VAL A 139 -5.18 -2.97 10.15
CA VAL A 139 -4.73 -3.14 11.52
C VAL A 139 -3.38 -2.47 11.64
N PRO A 140 -3.26 -1.40 12.46
CA PRO A 140 -1.97 -0.81 12.80
C PRO A 140 -1.05 -1.83 13.47
N HIS A 141 0.26 -1.71 13.24
CA HIS A 141 1.26 -2.65 13.76
C HIS A 141 1.17 -2.88 15.27
N VAL A 142 0.93 -1.83 16.07
CA VAL A 142 0.75 -1.92 17.54
C VAL A 142 -0.39 -2.84 17.95
N LEU A 143 -1.45 -2.95 17.15
CA LEU A 143 -2.55 -3.86 17.44
C LEU A 143 -2.24 -5.31 17.05
N LEU A 144 -1.37 -5.53 16.07
CA LEU A 144 -0.93 -6.88 15.72
C LEU A 144 -0.24 -7.54 16.92
N TYR A 145 0.56 -6.77 17.64
CA TYR A 145 1.34 -7.22 18.77
C TYR A 145 0.53 -7.55 20.03
N ARG A 146 -0.73 -7.10 20.10
CA ARG A 146 -1.68 -7.47 21.17
C ARG A 146 -2.41 -8.78 20.88
N LEU A 147 -2.30 -9.30 19.66
CA LEU A 147 -2.80 -10.63 19.31
C LEU A 147 -1.78 -11.69 19.75
N PRO A 148 -2.20 -12.94 20.05
CA PRO A 148 -1.26 -14.01 20.34
C PRO A 148 -0.31 -14.20 19.15
N PHE A 149 0.95 -13.79 19.35
CA PHE A 149 2.01 -13.78 18.35
C PHE A 149 2.58 -15.19 18.16
N THR A 150 1.73 -16.11 17.70
CA THR A 150 2.18 -17.45 17.34
C THR A 150 3.23 -17.35 16.24
N ARG A 151 4.16 -18.32 16.21
CA ARG A 151 5.18 -18.42 15.15
C ARG A 151 4.58 -18.37 13.74
N ARG A 152 3.37 -18.90 13.56
CA ARG A 152 2.62 -18.86 12.30
C ARG A 152 2.21 -17.44 11.92
N THR A 153 1.60 -16.70 12.83
CA THR A 153 1.15 -15.32 12.59
C THR A 153 2.33 -14.41 12.28
N LYS A 154 3.42 -14.50 13.05
CA LYS A 154 4.68 -13.77 12.79
C LYS A 154 5.16 -13.96 11.35
N ARG A 155 5.25 -15.22 10.92
CA ARG A 155 5.68 -15.58 9.57
C ARG A 155 4.79 -15.01 8.47
N HIS A 156 3.47 -14.97 8.67
CA HIS A 156 2.56 -14.36 7.71
C HIS A 156 2.75 -12.84 7.61
N LEU A 157 2.94 -12.15 8.74
CA LEU A 157 3.21 -10.70 8.77
C LEU A 157 4.53 -10.36 8.06
N LEU A 158 5.61 -11.07 8.43
CA LEU A 158 6.93 -10.89 7.82
C LEU A 158 6.93 -11.24 6.33
N SER A 159 6.14 -12.24 5.92
CA SER A 159 5.95 -12.56 4.50
C SER A 159 5.25 -11.43 3.75
N ALA A 160 4.21 -10.83 4.32
CA ALA A 160 3.52 -9.70 3.70
C ALA A 160 4.45 -8.49 3.56
N ALA A 161 5.24 -8.19 4.60
CA ALA A 161 6.25 -7.14 4.56
C ALA A 161 7.34 -7.41 3.51
N ALA A 162 7.83 -8.66 3.41
CA ALA A 162 8.82 -9.04 2.40
C ALA A 162 8.29 -8.88 0.97
N VAL A 163 7.01 -9.20 0.74
CA VAL A 163 6.35 -8.96 -0.56
C VAL A 163 6.31 -7.47 -0.87
N LEU A 164 5.87 -6.62 0.08
CA LEU A 164 5.86 -5.17 -0.11
C LEU A 164 7.26 -4.63 -0.45
N LEU A 165 8.30 -5.11 0.26
CA LEU A 165 9.65 -4.64 0.04
C LEU A 165 10.22 -5.06 -1.34
N VAL A 166 9.96 -6.30 -1.77
CA VAL A 166 10.30 -6.74 -3.13
C VAL A 166 9.57 -5.88 -4.16
N GLU A 167 8.29 -5.60 -3.95
CA GLU A 167 7.50 -4.76 -4.84
C GLU A 167 8.05 -3.34 -5.00
N LEU A 168 8.43 -2.71 -3.89
CA LEU A 168 9.09 -1.41 -3.89
C LEU A 168 10.38 -1.48 -4.71
N HIS A 169 11.28 -2.40 -4.35
CA HIS A 169 12.59 -2.49 -4.96
C HIS A 169 12.57 -2.83 -6.45
N GLU A 170 11.76 -3.80 -6.87
CA GLU A 170 11.67 -4.22 -8.28
C GLU A 170 11.03 -3.15 -9.16
N HIS A 171 10.23 -2.26 -8.57
CA HIS A 171 9.64 -1.12 -9.25
C HIS A 171 10.41 0.18 -9.03
N GLY A 172 11.67 0.13 -8.59
CA GLY A 172 12.53 1.31 -8.47
C GLY A 172 12.13 2.28 -7.37
N VAL A 173 11.55 1.77 -6.29
CA VAL A 173 11.21 2.56 -5.10
C VAL A 173 12.15 2.12 -3.98
N TYR A 174 13.09 2.99 -3.62
CA TYR A 174 13.92 2.81 -2.42
C TYR A 174 13.18 3.44 -1.24
N TRP A 175 13.05 2.73 -0.13
CA TRP A 175 12.27 3.20 1.01
C TRP A 175 13.09 4.19 1.86
N GLY A 176 14.33 3.85 2.18
CA GLY A 176 15.25 4.70 2.95
C GLY A 176 15.05 4.69 4.46
N ASP A 177 13.84 4.39 4.94
CA ASP A 177 13.55 4.19 6.37
C ASP A 177 12.42 3.13 6.57
N PRO A 178 12.63 1.89 6.09
CA PRO A 178 11.64 0.84 6.19
C PRO A 178 11.46 0.42 7.64
N SER A 179 10.23 0.54 8.12
CA SER A 179 9.85 0.20 9.49
C SER A 179 8.52 -0.52 9.48
N LEU A 180 8.39 -1.55 10.32
CA LEU A 180 7.11 -2.22 10.51
C LEU A 180 6.04 -1.26 11.09
N ALA A 181 6.47 -0.14 11.72
CA ALA A 181 5.56 0.90 12.19
C ALA A 181 4.87 1.65 11.04
N ASN A 182 5.59 1.75 9.91
CA ASN A 182 5.17 2.40 8.68
C ASN A 182 4.48 1.43 7.70
N ILE A 183 4.07 0.24 8.19
CA ILE A 183 3.27 -0.73 7.43
C ILE A 183 1.89 -0.86 8.06
N LEU A 184 0.86 -0.69 7.23
CA LEU A 184 -0.51 -1.06 7.57
C LEU A 184 -0.79 -2.47 7.07
N MET A 185 -1.32 -3.33 7.95
CA MET A 185 -1.69 -4.69 7.59
C MET A 185 -3.18 -4.77 7.32
N ARG A 186 -3.57 -5.07 6.08
CA ARG A 186 -4.96 -5.36 5.74
C ARG A 186 -5.21 -6.85 5.77
N ILE A 187 -6.16 -7.27 6.61
CA ILE A 187 -6.59 -8.67 6.69
C ILE A 187 -7.80 -8.84 5.78
N ASP A 188 -7.66 -9.65 4.73
CA ASP A 188 -8.75 -10.01 3.82
C ASP A 188 -9.01 -11.51 3.90
N GLY A 189 -9.92 -11.88 4.79
CA GLY A 189 -10.20 -13.27 5.14
C GLY A 189 -8.97 -13.96 5.74
N ARG A 190 -8.32 -14.81 4.96
CA ARG A 190 -7.12 -15.57 5.37
C ARG A 190 -5.81 -14.95 4.86
N ARG A 191 -5.86 -13.82 4.17
CA ARG A 191 -4.68 -13.15 3.58
C ARG A 191 -4.31 -11.91 4.37
N ILE A 192 -3.01 -11.63 4.43
CA ILE A 192 -2.49 -10.39 4.97
C ILE A 192 -1.79 -9.65 3.83
N LEU A 193 -2.17 -8.40 3.63
CA LEU A 193 -1.54 -7.48 2.70
C LEU A 193 -0.84 -6.38 3.50
N ALA A 194 0.46 -6.20 3.26
CA ALA A 194 1.20 -5.05 3.75
C ALA A 194 0.97 -3.85 2.81
N ILE A 195 0.76 -2.68 3.39
CA ILE A 195 0.52 -1.42 2.69
C ILE A 195 1.50 -0.39 3.25
N LEU A 196 2.23 0.28 2.36
CA LEU A 196 3.13 1.38 2.72
C LEU A 196 2.32 2.55 3.30
N ALA A 197 2.61 2.93 4.55
CA ALA A 197 1.94 4.00 5.25
C ALA A 197 2.68 5.35 5.17
N ASP A 198 4.00 5.30 5.07
CA ASP A 198 4.85 6.49 5.08
C ASP A 198 5.79 6.44 3.87
N ALA A 199 5.78 7.49 3.06
CA ALA A 199 6.61 7.63 1.86
C ALA A 199 7.50 8.87 1.89
N GLU A 200 7.74 9.44 3.09
CA GLU A 200 8.52 10.65 3.29
C GLU A 200 9.98 10.49 2.84
N THR A 201 10.62 9.38 3.23
CA THR A 201 12.03 9.08 2.93
C THR A 201 12.23 8.42 1.57
N VAL A 202 11.15 8.11 0.85
CA VAL A 202 11.21 7.37 -0.41
C VAL A 202 11.98 8.16 -1.47
N GLU A 203 12.79 7.42 -2.22
CA GLU A 203 13.44 7.85 -3.45
C GLU A 203 13.03 6.98 -4.63
N LEU A 204 12.82 7.64 -5.78
CA LEU A 204 12.23 7.04 -6.97
C LEU A 204 13.25 6.95 -8.09
N PHE A 205 13.45 5.73 -8.58
CA PHE A 205 14.29 5.40 -9.72
C PHE A 205 13.45 4.94 -10.91
N SER A 206 14.03 4.96 -12.11
CA SER A 206 13.40 4.52 -13.36
C SER A 206 13.42 3.00 -13.53
N GLY A 207 14.39 2.32 -12.93
CA GLY A 207 14.55 0.87 -12.93
C GLY A 207 14.65 0.31 -11.51
N PRO A 208 14.84 -1.01 -11.37
CA PRO A 208 14.94 -1.66 -10.07
C PRO A 208 16.04 -1.05 -9.19
N VAL A 209 15.80 -1.03 -7.88
CA VAL A 209 16.75 -0.52 -6.87
C VAL A 209 18.04 -1.35 -6.92
N SER A 210 19.20 -0.71 -6.68
CA SER A 210 20.50 -1.40 -6.67
C SER A 210 20.60 -2.38 -5.50
N ASP A 211 21.52 -3.35 -5.59
CA ASP A 211 21.65 -4.36 -4.54
C ASP A 211 22.19 -3.76 -3.23
N GLU A 212 23.01 -2.71 -3.31
CA GLU A 212 23.51 -1.97 -2.15
C GLU A 212 22.36 -1.29 -1.37
N LEU A 213 21.50 -0.55 -2.08
CA LEU A 213 20.34 0.13 -1.49
C LEU A 213 19.30 -0.86 -0.96
N ARG A 214 19.14 -2.01 -1.64
CA ARG A 214 18.26 -3.09 -1.16
C ARG A 214 18.74 -3.66 0.17
N GLU A 215 20.04 -3.97 0.29
CA GLU A 215 20.58 -4.52 1.53
C GLU A 215 20.54 -3.47 2.67
N GLN A 216 20.65 -2.17 2.34
CA GLN A 216 20.41 -1.10 3.30
C GLN A 216 18.96 -1.10 3.83
N ASP A 217 17.96 -1.16 2.95
CA ASP A 217 16.55 -1.24 3.37
C ASP A 217 16.26 -2.52 4.19
N ILE A 218 16.86 -3.66 3.82
CA ILE A 218 16.72 -4.92 4.56
C ILE A 218 17.32 -4.80 5.97
N ALA A 219 18.49 -4.17 6.09
CA ALA A 219 19.17 -3.97 7.37
C ALA A 219 18.35 -3.05 8.29
N LEU A 220 17.91 -1.89 7.78
CA LEU A 220 17.07 -0.94 8.51
C LEU A 220 15.75 -1.57 8.98
N PHE A 221 15.09 -2.35 8.10
CA PHE A 221 13.86 -3.06 8.48
C PHE A 221 14.12 -4.12 9.56
N SER A 222 15.25 -4.83 9.48
CA SER A 222 15.63 -5.85 10.47
C SER A 222 15.91 -5.22 11.83
N GLU A 223 16.59 -4.07 11.85
CA GLU A 223 16.82 -3.31 13.08
C GLU A 223 15.51 -2.79 13.68
N SER A 224 14.66 -2.20 12.85
CA SER A 224 13.33 -1.71 13.25
C SER A 224 12.46 -2.82 13.86
N LEU A 225 12.55 -4.03 13.31
CA LEU A 225 11.81 -5.19 13.81
C LEU A 225 12.26 -5.58 15.24
N LEU A 226 13.57 -5.52 15.53
CA LEU A 226 14.11 -5.82 16.86
C LEU A 226 13.74 -4.74 17.87
N TRP A 227 13.89 -3.45 17.51
CA TRP A 227 13.49 -2.34 18.37
C TRP A 227 12.00 -2.42 18.78
N GLN A 228 11.11 -2.64 17.82
CA GLN A 228 9.68 -2.76 18.12
C GLN A 228 9.33 -3.99 18.95
N ALA A 229 10.08 -5.09 18.80
CA ALA A 229 9.89 -6.28 19.60
C ALA A 229 10.27 -6.03 21.06
N GLU A 230 11.32 -5.24 21.30
CA GLU A 230 11.77 -4.84 22.62
C GLU A 230 10.78 -3.87 23.29
N ASP A 231 10.34 -2.84 22.58
CA ASP A 231 9.29 -1.93 23.07
C ASP A 231 8.03 -2.70 23.49
N LEU A 232 7.67 -3.72 22.70
CA LEU A 232 6.54 -4.58 23.00
C LEU A 232 6.76 -5.46 24.22
N ARG A 233 7.95 -6.06 24.35
CA ARG A 233 8.33 -6.88 25.50
C ARG A 233 8.18 -6.07 26.79
N GLN A 234 8.70 -4.84 26.79
CA GLN A 234 8.58 -3.90 27.90
C GLN A 234 7.12 -3.52 28.17
N ALA A 235 6.34 -3.19 27.13
CA ALA A 235 4.92 -2.85 27.26
C ALA A 235 4.06 -4.02 27.78
N GLN A 236 4.49 -5.28 27.55
CA GLN A 236 3.84 -6.49 28.08
C GLN A 236 4.33 -6.89 29.47
N GLY A 237 5.34 -6.20 30.03
CA GLY A 237 5.92 -6.54 31.33
C GLY A 237 6.63 -7.89 31.35
N LYS A 238 7.11 -8.35 30.19
CA LYS A 238 7.81 -9.64 30.07
C LYS A 238 9.24 -9.56 30.58
N ALA A 239 9.79 -10.69 30.99
CA ALA A 239 11.18 -10.78 31.41
C ALA A 239 12.15 -10.54 30.24
N GLU A 240 13.41 -10.21 30.52
CA GLU A 240 14.42 -9.88 29.48
C GLU A 240 14.83 -11.08 28.63
N ASP A 241 14.65 -12.30 29.14
CA ASP A 241 14.89 -13.55 28.44
C ASP A 241 13.73 -13.97 27.51
N GLU A 242 12.58 -13.29 27.60
CA GLU A 242 11.44 -13.54 26.70
C GLU A 242 11.50 -12.68 25.43
N GLU A 243 12.07 -13.24 24.37
CA GLU A 243 12.11 -12.61 23.04
C GLU A 243 10.76 -12.71 22.31
N VAL A 244 10.10 -11.58 22.05
CA VAL A 244 8.86 -11.56 21.24
C VAL A 244 9.14 -11.81 19.75
N VAL A 245 10.26 -11.26 19.26
CA VAL A 245 10.84 -11.54 17.94
C VAL A 245 12.30 -11.92 18.17
N ASP A 246 12.74 -13.00 17.55
CA ASP A 246 14.10 -13.52 17.69
C ASP A 246 14.90 -13.41 16.38
N ASP A 247 16.18 -13.74 16.44
CA ASP A 247 17.05 -13.82 15.26
C ASP A 247 16.52 -14.77 14.17
N LYS A 248 15.72 -15.79 14.53
CA LYS A 248 15.17 -16.74 13.55
C LYS A 248 14.08 -16.08 12.73
N ASP A 249 13.32 -15.14 13.29
CA ASP A 249 12.33 -14.34 12.60
C ASP A 249 12.99 -13.34 11.63
N VAL A 250 14.06 -12.65 12.06
CA VAL A 250 14.87 -11.77 11.17
C VAL A 250 15.45 -12.58 10.01
N ARG A 251 16.12 -13.70 10.29
CA ARG A 251 16.64 -14.61 9.24
C ARG A 251 15.55 -15.14 8.34
N TYR A 252 14.34 -15.37 8.88
CA TYR A 252 13.19 -15.79 8.08
C TYR A 252 12.77 -14.69 7.10
N PHE A 253 12.64 -13.43 7.55
CA PHE A 253 12.32 -12.29 6.70
C PHE A 253 13.34 -12.14 5.56
N ILE A 254 14.63 -12.12 5.87
CA ILE A 254 15.71 -11.95 4.88
C ILE A 254 15.66 -13.08 3.83
N ARG A 255 15.57 -14.34 4.28
CA ARG A 255 15.46 -15.50 3.38
C ARG A 255 14.20 -15.41 2.52
N ARG A 256 13.08 -14.95 3.09
CA ARG A 256 11.81 -14.81 2.38
C ARG A 256 11.91 -13.75 1.30
N TYR A 257 12.45 -12.57 1.62
CA TYR A 257 12.71 -11.50 0.66
C TYR A 257 13.61 -11.99 -0.48
N ARG A 258 14.77 -12.60 -0.16
CA ARG A 258 15.73 -13.06 -1.18
C ARG A 258 15.12 -14.12 -2.10
N TRP A 259 14.34 -15.06 -1.54
CA TRP A 259 13.62 -16.05 -2.33
C TRP A 259 12.56 -15.40 -3.23
N LEU A 260 11.74 -14.48 -2.70
CA LEU A 260 10.72 -13.76 -3.47
C LEU A 260 11.35 -12.98 -4.64
N ARG A 261 12.49 -12.33 -4.41
CA ARG A 261 13.26 -11.63 -5.45
C ARG A 261 13.75 -12.60 -6.52
N GLN A 262 14.32 -13.74 -6.15
CA GLN A 262 14.77 -14.75 -7.12
C GLN A 262 13.61 -15.28 -7.96
N GLU A 263 12.45 -15.55 -7.36
CA GLU A 263 11.27 -15.95 -8.11
C GLU A 263 10.74 -14.83 -9.00
N HIS A 264 10.73 -13.57 -8.53
CA HIS A 264 10.39 -12.40 -9.35
C HIS A 264 11.30 -12.32 -10.59
N ALA A 265 12.62 -12.47 -10.41
CA ALA A 265 13.59 -12.43 -11.51
C ALA A 265 13.38 -13.58 -12.51
N ARG A 266 13.13 -14.80 -12.02
CA ARG A 266 12.82 -15.95 -12.89
C ARG A 266 11.55 -15.74 -13.71
N LEU A 267 10.52 -15.16 -13.09
CA LEU A 267 9.25 -14.86 -13.75
C LEU A 267 9.37 -13.72 -14.77
N ALA A 268 10.22 -12.73 -14.51
CA ALA A 268 10.53 -11.67 -15.46
C ALA A 268 11.39 -12.15 -16.63
N ALA A 269 12.24 -13.15 -16.44
CA ALA A 269 13.15 -13.70 -17.44
C ALA A 269 12.56 -14.83 -18.30
N SER A 270 11.39 -15.38 -17.95
CA SER A 270 10.78 -16.51 -18.66
C SER A 270 9.60 -16.06 -19.54
N PRO A 271 9.74 -16.04 -20.88
CA PRO A 271 8.62 -15.81 -21.80
C PRO A 271 7.58 -16.94 -21.78
N SER A 272 7.91 -18.09 -21.16
CA SER A 272 7.17 -19.36 -21.25
C SER A 272 6.64 -19.86 -19.90
N PHE A 273 6.47 -18.98 -18.92
CA PHE A 273 5.91 -19.34 -17.59
C PHE A 273 4.39 -19.56 -17.69
N THR A 274 3.99 -20.59 -18.44
CA THR A 274 2.62 -20.84 -18.88
C THR A 274 2.12 -22.25 -18.56
N THR A 275 2.99 -23.11 -18.00
CA THR A 275 2.65 -24.51 -17.71
C THR A 275 2.29 -24.69 -16.23
N LEU A 276 1.18 -25.40 -15.96
CA LEU A 276 0.76 -25.85 -14.62
C LEU A 276 1.89 -26.60 -13.88
N TYR A 277 2.70 -27.38 -14.61
CA TYR A 277 3.86 -28.11 -14.08
C TYR A 277 4.95 -27.20 -13.47
N GLN A 278 5.13 -25.98 -13.99
CA GLN A 278 6.12 -25.04 -13.46
C GLN A 278 5.59 -24.30 -12.23
N VAL A 279 4.27 -24.09 -12.17
CA VAL A 279 3.55 -23.64 -10.97
C VAL A 279 3.64 -24.71 -9.87
N GLU A 280 3.48 -26.00 -10.21
CA GLU A 280 3.69 -27.13 -9.28
C GLU A 280 5.12 -27.21 -8.76
N ARG A 281 6.14 -27.10 -9.61
CA ARG A 281 7.55 -27.09 -9.18
C ARG A 281 7.90 -25.90 -8.29
N LEU A 282 7.29 -24.74 -8.53
CA LEU A 282 7.39 -23.54 -7.70
C LEU A 282 6.74 -23.77 -6.31
N LEU A 283 5.62 -24.49 -6.26
CA LEU A 283 4.93 -24.91 -5.02
C LEU A 283 5.69 -26.01 -4.26
N ASP A 284 6.37 -26.91 -4.95
CA ASP A 284 7.20 -27.95 -4.33
C ASP A 284 8.47 -27.36 -3.69
N ASN A 285 9.11 -26.39 -4.37
CA ASN A 285 10.24 -25.65 -3.82
C ASN A 285 9.84 -24.81 -2.59
N PHE A 286 8.60 -24.35 -2.53
CA PHE A 286 8.03 -23.68 -1.35
C PHE A 286 7.93 -24.64 -0.16
N ASN A 287 7.38 -25.84 -0.36
CA ASN A 287 7.28 -26.85 0.69
C ASN A 287 8.63 -27.22 1.30
N ASN A 288 9.64 -27.40 0.46
CA ASN A 288 10.98 -27.85 0.87
C ASN A 288 11.71 -26.84 1.77
N LEU A 289 11.30 -25.57 1.78
CA LEU A 289 11.83 -24.52 2.66
C LEU A 289 11.07 -24.43 4.02
N GLY A 290 10.23 -25.43 4.32
CA GLY A 290 9.45 -25.51 5.56
C GLY A 290 8.11 -24.77 5.51
N PHE A 291 7.63 -24.43 4.30
CA PHE A 291 6.31 -23.87 4.07
C PHE A 291 5.34 -24.99 3.66
N SER A 292 4.97 -25.84 4.62
CA SER A 292 4.24 -27.10 4.35
C SER A 292 2.88 -26.90 3.64
N LEU A 293 2.71 -27.50 2.46
CA LEU A 293 1.44 -27.70 1.74
C LEU A 293 0.41 -28.49 2.59
N LEU A 294 0.88 -29.28 3.56
CA LEU A 294 0.04 -30.24 4.28
C LEU A 294 -0.90 -29.60 5.31
N ASP A 295 -0.78 -28.30 5.59
CA ASP A 295 -1.65 -27.65 6.57
C ASP A 295 -2.81 -26.86 5.95
N MET A 296 -2.87 -26.69 4.62
CA MET A 296 -3.87 -25.86 3.98
C MET A 296 -4.04 -26.12 2.46
N GLY A 297 -4.89 -27.09 2.11
CA GLY A 297 -5.32 -27.32 0.73
C GLY A 297 -5.73 -26.02 0.01
N GLY A 298 -5.18 -25.81 -1.19
CA GLY A 298 -5.49 -24.69 -2.09
C GLY A 298 -5.00 -23.29 -1.67
N ARG A 299 -4.35 -23.11 -0.51
CA ARG A 299 -3.89 -21.78 -0.02
C ARG A 299 -2.54 -21.34 -0.57
N ALA A 300 -1.66 -22.28 -0.93
CA ALA A 300 -0.34 -21.95 -1.47
C ALA A 300 -0.44 -21.13 -2.78
N LEU A 301 -1.21 -21.56 -3.78
CA LEU A 301 -1.45 -20.79 -5.02
C LEU A 301 -1.97 -19.35 -4.77
N GLN A 302 -2.74 -19.17 -3.70
CA GLN A 302 -3.44 -17.93 -3.39
C GLN A 302 -2.55 -16.92 -2.63
N GLU A 303 -1.60 -17.41 -1.83
CA GLU A 303 -0.53 -16.63 -1.20
C GLU A 303 0.56 -16.26 -2.21
N PHE A 304 0.89 -17.18 -3.13
CA PHE A 304 1.81 -16.96 -4.25
C PHE A 304 1.39 -15.86 -5.23
N THR A 305 0.08 -15.67 -5.45
CA THR A 305 -0.44 -14.70 -6.44
C THR A 305 -0.50 -13.25 -5.94
N THR A 306 0.01 -12.96 -4.75
CA THR A 306 0.09 -11.59 -4.19
C THR A 306 1.41 -10.89 -4.56
N VAL A 307 2.26 -11.56 -5.35
CA VAL A 307 3.70 -11.27 -5.45
C VAL A 307 4.10 -10.38 -6.64
N LEU A 308 3.23 -9.98 -7.58
CA LEU A 308 3.68 -9.23 -8.79
C LEU A 308 2.63 -8.33 -9.51
N PRO A 309 2.21 -7.16 -8.97
CA PRO A 309 1.35 -6.17 -9.64
C PRO A 309 1.82 -5.75 -11.05
N GLY A 310 3.13 -5.72 -11.31
CA GLY A 310 3.70 -5.34 -12.60
C GLY A 310 3.78 -6.47 -13.63
N TRP A 311 4.05 -7.70 -13.19
CA TRP A 311 4.14 -8.86 -14.09
C TRP A 311 2.83 -9.14 -14.78
N TYR A 312 1.70 -9.11 -14.06
CA TYR A 312 0.40 -9.36 -14.67
C TYR A 312 0.10 -8.39 -15.80
N ALA A 313 0.40 -7.09 -15.61
CA ALA A 313 0.16 -6.09 -16.63
C ALA A 313 1.05 -6.29 -17.86
N ARG A 314 2.35 -6.57 -17.64
CA ARG A 314 3.29 -6.89 -18.73
C ARG A 314 2.90 -8.17 -19.45
N ARG A 315 2.55 -9.22 -18.73
CA ARG A 315 2.16 -10.50 -19.31
C ARG A 315 0.87 -10.40 -20.09
N ILE A 316 -0.12 -9.65 -19.60
CA ILE A 316 -1.34 -9.38 -20.38
C ILE A 316 -1.01 -8.62 -21.67
N HIS A 317 -0.08 -7.66 -21.61
CA HIS A 317 0.37 -6.94 -22.80
C HIS A 317 1.05 -7.89 -23.80
N GLU A 318 1.91 -8.79 -23.35
CA GLU A 318 2.54 -9.82 -24.20
C GLU A 318 1.50 -10.77 -24.83
N LEU A 319 0.48 -11.18 -24.07
CA LEU A 319 -0.53 -12.14 -24.53
C LEU A 319 -1.57 -11.52 -25.47
N LEU A 320 -1.94 -10.25 -25.26
CA LEU A 320 -3.10 -9.64 -25.90
C LEU A 320 -2.81 -8.32 -26.61
N GLY A 321 -1.61 -7.75 -26.46
CA GLY A 321 -1.26 -6.44 -27.00
C GLY A 321 -1.98 -5.26 -26.34
N ILE A 322 -2.65 -5.48 -25.20
CA ILE A 322 -3.46 -4.47 -24.51
C ILE A 322 -2.82 -4.02 -23.20
N ASN A 323 -3.08 -2.77 -22.83
CA ASN A 323 -2.70 -2.24 -21.53
C ASN A 323 -3.90 -2.33 -20.58
N VAL A 324 -3.79 -3.17 -19.56
CA VAL A 324 -4.77 -3.26 -18.48
C VAL A 324 -4.30 -2.43 -17.29
N PRO A 325 -5.14 -1.57 -16.68
CA PRO A 325 -4.76 -0.85 -15.47
C PRO A 325 -4.28 -1.83 -14.39
N ARG A 326 -3.13 -1.53 -13.76
CA ARG A 326 -2.44 -2.46 -12.83
C ARG A 326 -3.34 -2.95 -11.69
N ARG A 327 -4.27 -2.12 -11.20
CA ARG A 327 -5.29 -2.50 -10.20
C ARG A 327 -6.18 -3.68 -10.64
N TYR A 328 -6.33 -3.91 -11.94
CA TYR A 328 -7.10 -5.00 -12.54
C TYR A 328 -6.25 -6.15 -13.07
N ALA A 329 -4.95 -5.92 -13.31
CA ALA A 329 -4.10 -6.84 -14.04
C ALA A 329 -4.09 -8.26 -13.45
N ARG A 330 -3.95 -8.40 -12.12
CA ARG A 330 -4.04 -9.71 -11.46
C ARG A 330 -5.36 -10.42 -11.73
N ARG A 331 -6.47 -9.70 -11.57
CA ARG A 331 -7.82 -10.27 -11.70
C ARG A 331 -8.12 -10.67 -13.13
N PHE A 332 -7.67 -9.86 -14.07
CA PHE A 332 -7.74 -10.10 -15.49
C PHE A 332 -6.96 -11.37 -15.88
N TYR A 333 -5.69 -11.45 -15.47
CA TYR A 333 -4.84 -12.61 -15.74
C TYR A 333 -5.37 -13.91 -15.13
N ASN A 334 -5.87 -13.85 -13.89
CA ASN A 334 -6.49 -15.02 -13.24
C ASN A 334 -7.76 -15.49 -13.96
N THR A 335 -8.48 -14.57 -14.62
CA THR A 335 -9.67 -14.95 -15.41
C THR A 335 -9.25 -15.69 -16.68
N ILE A 336 -8.16 -15.25 -17.34
CA ILE A 336 -7.55 -15.96 -18.47
C ILE A 336 -7.13 -17.38 -18.07
N LEU A 337 -6.42 -17.54 -16.94
CA LEU A 337 -6.03 -18.86 -16.43
C LEU A 337 -7.24 -19.76 -16.14
N GLY A 338 -8.29 -19.21 -15.52
CA GLY A 338 -9.52 -19.96 -15.27
C GLY A 338 -10.20 -20.42 -16.57
N HIS A 339 -10.18 -19.56 -17.60
CA HIS A 339 -10.72 -19.89 -18.91
C HIS A 339 -9.90 -20.96 -19.63
N GLN A 340 -8.57 -20.90 -19.56
CA GLN A 340 -7.67 -21.92 -20.10
C GLN A 340 -7.98 -23.32 -19.55
N VAL A 341 -8.24 -23.42 -18.24
CA VAL A 341 -8.61 -24.69 -17.60
C VAL A 341 -9.94 -25.21 -18.14
N LEU A 342 -10.95 -24.34 -18.27
CA LEU A 342 -12.25 -24.72 -18.81
C LEU A 342 -12.16 -25.16 -20.28
N MET A 343 -11.41 -24.42 -21.10
CA MET A 343 -11.16 -24.78 -22.50
C MET A 343 -10.43 -26.12 -22.60
N SER A 344 -9.38 -26.32 -21.81
CA SER A 344 -8.61 -27.57 -21.82
C SER A 344 -9.46 -28.79 -21.43
N GLN A 345 -10.38 -28.62 -20.48
CA GLN A 345 -11.33 -29.68 -20.10
C GLN A 345 -12.34 -29.98 -21.22
N HIS A 346 -12.81 -28.95 -21.92
CA HIS A 346 -13.77 -29.09 -23.00
C HIS A 346 -13.14 -29.71 -24.26
N GLU A 347 -11.91 -29.34 -24.58
CA GLU A 347 -11.19 -29.80 -25.78
C GLU A 347 -10.47 -31.14 -25.57
N GLY A 348 -10.35 -31.61 -24.32
CA GLY A 348 -9.73 -32.90 -24.00
C GLY A 348 -8.20 -32.92 -24.11
N HIS A 349 -7.56 -31.76 -24.31
CA HIS A 349 -6.12 -31.57 -24.29
C HIS A 349 -5.76 -30.22 -23.66
N THR A 350 -4.50 -30.03 -23.27
CA THR A 350 -4.04 -28.75 -22.71
C THR A 350 -4.03 -27.67 -23.79
N VAL A 351 -4.78 -26.59 -23.57
CA VAL A 351 -4.82 -25.40 -24.43
C VAL A 351 -3.73 -24.42 -24.00
N SER A 352 -3.07 -23.74 -24.94
CA SER A 352 -2.05 -22.74 -24.60
C SER A 352 -2.65 -21.51 -23.92
N ILE A 353 -1.85 -20.77 -23.14
CA ILE A 353 -2.38 -19.56 -22.48
C ILE A 353 -2.66 -18.46 -23.50
N GLU A 354 -1.91 -18.41 -24.59
CA GLU A 354 -2.06 -17.43 -25.67
C GLU A 354 -3.41 -17.61 -26.39
N GLU A 355 -3.76 -18.86 -26.72
CA GLU A 355 -5.06 -19.20 -27.29
C GLU A 355 -6.20 -18.89 -26.33
N ALA A 356 -6.07 -19.32 -25.07
CA ALA A 356 -7.08 -19.08 -24.05
C ALA A 356 -7.28 -17.58 -23.76
N ALA A 357 -6.20 -16.80 -23.74
CA ALA A 357 -6.25 -15.35 -23.59
C ALA A 357 -7.02 -14.71 -24.73
N LYS A 358 -6.66 -15.04 -25.97
CA LYS A 358 -7.29 -14.47 -27.18
C LYS A 358 -8.76 -14.85 -27.27
N ASP A 359 -9.11 -16.11 -27.02
CA ASP A 359 -10.48 -16.59 -27.01
C ASP A 359 -11.32 -15.87 -25.95
N TRP A 360 -10.85 -15.89 -24.70
CA TRP A 360 -11.55 -15.25 -23.58
C TRP A 360 -11.76 -13.75 -23.84
N TYR A 361 -10.71 -13.07 -24.29
CA TYR A 361 -10.74 -11.62 -24.51
C TYR A 361 -11.75 -11.26 -25.60
N THR A 362 -11.70 -11.97 -26.72
CA THR A 362 -12.50 -11.63 -27.91
C THR A 362 -13.97 -12.03 -27.74
N ARG A 363 -14.24 -13.21 -27.15
CA ARG A 363 -15.60 -13.76 -27.09
C ARG A 363 -16.38 -13.31 -25.86
N TYR A 364 -15.70 -12.97 -24.76
CA TYR A 364 -16.38 -12.69 -23.48
C TYR A 364 -16.02 -11.31 -22.92
N HIS A 365 -14.74 -11.00 -22.78
CA HIS A 365 -14.33 -9.78 -22.08
C HIS A 365 -14.68 -8.50 -22.86
N LEU A 366 -14.19 -8.37 -24.09
CA LEU A 366 -14.35 -7.17 -24.90
C LEU A 366 -15.84 -6.86 -25.17
N PRO A 367 -16.69 -7.84 -25.57
CA PRO A 367 -18.12 -7.57 -25.75
C PRO A 367 -18.81 -7.08 -24.47
N ALA A 368 -18.48 -7.69 -23.32
CA ALA A 368 -19.09 -7.31 -22.04
C ALA A 368 -18.68 -5.91 -21.59
N VAL A 369 -17.40 -5.54 -21.73
CA VAL A 369 -16.92 -4.20 -21.36
C VAL A 369 -17.49 -3.14 -22.30
N LEU A 370 -17.60 -3.41 -23.61
CA LEU A 370 -18.21 -2.49 -24.56
C LEU A 370 -19.70 -2.26 -24.26
N LEU A 371 -20.44 -3.32 -23.92
CA LEU A 371 -21.84 -3.22 -23.50
C LEU A 371 -21.97 -2.36 -22.23
N LEU A 372 -21.14 -2.61 -21.22
CA LEU A 372 -21.20 -1.84 -19.97
C LEU A 372 -20.92 -0.35 -20.19
N ARG A 373 -19.98 -0.01 -21.08
CA ARG A 373 -19.71 1.40 -21.42
C ARG A 373 -20.91 2.14 -22.01
N GLN A 374 -21.85 1.44 -22.65
CA GLN A 374 -23.07 2.04 -23.18
C GLN A 374 -24.11 2.34 -22.11
N HIS A 375 -24.00 1.71 -20.94
CA HIS A 375 -25.02 1.74 -19.88
C HIS A 375 -24.56 2.38 -18.56
N LEU A 376 -23.26 2.69 -18.41
CA LEU A 376 -22.72 3.32 -17.20
C LEU A 376 -22.76 4.85 -17.28
N THR A 377 -23.03 5.51 -16.16
CA THR A 377 -22.99 6.98 -16.03
C THR A 377 -21.55 7.50 -15.93
N SER A 378 -21.33 8.78 -16.26
CA SER A 378 -20.01 9.42 -16.16
C SER A 378 -19.48 9.33 -14.73
N GLY A 379 -18.34 8.64 -14.54
CA GLY A 379 -17.68 8.46 -13.24
C GLY A 379 -17.60 7.02 -12.74
N GLN A 380 -18.33 6.08 -13.35
CA GLN A 380 -18.23 4.66 -13.00
C GLN A 380 -17.19 3.94 -13.88
N ASP A 381 -16.25 3.21 -13.27
CA ASP A 381 -15.26 2.43 -14.03
C ASP A 381 -15.91 1.15 -14.62
N PRO A 382 -15.96 1.00 -15.95
CA PRO A 382 -16.51 -0.19 -16.60
C PRO A 382 -15.83 -1.50 -16.20
N MET A 383 -14.54 -1.47 -15.86
CA MET A 383 -13.81 -2.65 -15.39
C MET A 383 -14.27 -3.07 -13.99
N ASP A 384 -14.55 -2.13 -13.09
CA ASP A 384 -15.11 -2.44 -11.77
C ASP A 384 -16.49 -3.07 -11.88
N ALA A 385 -17.35 -2.52 -12.75
CA ALA A 385 -18.68 -3.06 -13.01
C ALA A 385 -18.62 -4.48 -13.60
N TYR A 386 -17.81 -4.68 -14.64
CA TYR A 386 -17.59 -5.97 -15.30
C TYR A 386 -17.19 -7.04 -14.29
N PHE A 387 -16.17 -6.74 -13.50
CA PHE A 387 -15.65 -7.69 -12.53
C PHE A 387 -16.64 -7.92 -11.38
N SER A 388 -17.43 -6.93 -10.97
CA SER A 388 -18.48 -7.11 -9.96
C SER A 388 -19.56 -8.09 -10.42
N ILE A 389 -20.00 -7.97 -11.68
CA ILE A 389 -20.95 -8.89 -12.32
C ILE A 389 -20.37 -10.31 -12.38
N MET A 390 -19.12 -10.46 -12.83
CA MET A 390 -18.47 -11.77 -12.88
C MET A 390 -18.43 -12.43 -11.49
N ASN A 391 -18.07 -11.68 -10.44
CA ASN A 391 -18.07 -12.21 -9.07
C ASN A 391 -19.44 -12.72 -8.62
N HIS A 392 -20.51 -12.03 -9.01
CA HIS A 392 -21.88 -12.44 -8.68
C HIS A 392 -22.26 -13.74 -9.40
N TYR A 393 -21.95 -13.86 -10.69
CA TYR A 393 -22.19 -15.07 -11.48
C TYR A 393 -21.44 -16.29 -10.91
N TRP A 394 -20.16 -16.15 -10.59
CA TRP A 394 -19.35 -17.25 -10.03
C TRP A 394 -19.84 -17.70 -8.64
N LYS A 395 -20.32 -16.77 -7.79
CA LYS A 395 -20.93 -17.11 -6.50
C LYS A 395 -22.22 -17.91 -6.69
N ARG A 396 -23.08 -17.50 -7.64
CA ARG A 396 -24.34 -18.17 -7.94
C ARG A 396 -24.12 -19.57 -8.55
N TYR A 397 -23.12 -19.72 -9.42
CA TYR A 397 -22.79 -21.02 -10.03
C TYR A 397 -22.25 -22.05 -9.03
N ARG A 398 -21.57 -21.58 -7.97
CA ARG A 398 -21.06 -22.42 -6.88
C ARG A 398 -22.17 -22.91 -5.94
N TRP A 399 -23.24 -22.13 -5.80
CA TRP A 399 -24.46 -22.50 -5.05
C TRP A 399 -25.36 -23.50 -5.78
N MET A 400 -25.32 -23.53 -7.12
CA MET A 400 -26.13 -24.48 -7.92
C MET A 400 -25.47 -25.85 -8.12
N ARG A 401 -24.23 -26.05 -7.65
CA ARG A 401 -23.49 -27.33 -7.66
C ARG A 401 -23.32 -27.95 -6.27
N GLN A 402 -23.86 -27.31 -5.22
CA GLN A 402 -24.13 -27.92 -3.92
C GLN A 402 -25.62 -28.23 -3.87
#